data_AF-X1T3N0-F1
#
_entry.id   AF-X1T3N0-F1
#
_cell.length_a   1.000
_cell.length_b   1.000
_cell.length_c   1.000
_cell.angle_alpha   90.00
_cell.angle_beta   90.00
_cell.angle_gamma   90.00
#
_symmetry.space_group_name_H-M   'P 1'
#
loop_
_entity.id
_entity.type
_entity.pdbx_description
1 polymer ?
#
loop_
_entity_poly.entity_id
_entity_poly.type
_entity_poly.pdbx_seq_one_letter_code
_entity_poly.pdbx_strand_id
1 'polypeptide(L)'
;MFCDFIGVCGDELLNQLQMRYMFGGKTKLPLTILGISGAGVSAAAQHSKSLYGWFMAIKGLKLVIPSTAYDAKGLLKSAIREDNPVVFLAHKMLARLTSQVPEEEYLIPLGKADIKREGSDVTVVATALMVHRALAAAAKLQQKGISIEVIDPRTLVPLDKQA
;
A
#
# COMPACT_ATOMS: atom_id res chain seq x y z
N MET A 1 2.22 11.36 -10.69
CA MET A 1 1.46 10.93 -11.87
C MET A 1 0.66 9.67 -11.53
N PHE A 2 -0.40 9.33 -12.27
CA PHE A 2 -1.27 8.18 -11.96
C PHE A 2 -0.62 6.86 -12.35
N CYS A 3 -0.84 5.80 -11.56
CA CYS A 3 -0.32 4.46 -11.86
C CYS A 3 -0.88 3.90 -13.18
N ASP A 4 -2.01 4.42 -13.65
CA ASP A 4 -2.60 4.12 -14.96
C ASP A 4 -1.63 4.28 -16.15
N PHE A 5 -0.61 5.15 -16.03
CA PHE A 5 0.36 5.41 -17.08
C PHE A 5 1.64 4.59 -16.97
N ILE A 6 1.73 3.71 -15.96
CA ILE A 6 2.96 2.98 -15.66
C ILE A 6 3.39 2.01 -16.77
N GLY A 7 2.48 1.63 -17.67
CA GLY A 7 2.79 0.78 -18.81
C GLY A 7 3.81 1.41 -19.78
N VAL A 8 4.01 2.74 -19.75
CA VAL A 8 5.02 3.43 -20.56
C VAL A 8 6.45 3.00 -20.20
N CYS A 9 6.70 2.66 -18.93
CA CYS A 9 7.99 2.14 -18.46
C CYS A 9 7.94 0.62 -18.17
N GLY A 10 7.22 -0.12 -19.02
CA GLY A 10 6.97 -1.54 -18.82
C GLY A 10 8.24 -2.40 -18.81
N ASP A 11 9.21 -2.13 -19.68
CA ASP A 11 10.48 -2.89 -19.71
C ASP A 11 11.31 -2.65 -18.45
N GLU A 12 11.41 -1.39 -18.02
CA GLU A 12 12.11 -1.02 -16.80
C GLU A 12 11.51 -1.73 -15.59
N LEU A 13 10.18 -1.79 -15.52
CA LEU A 13 9.48 -2.46 -14.43
C LEU A 13 9.60 -3.99 -14.46
N LEU A 14 9.39 -4.61 -15.61
CA LEU A 14 9.27 -6.05 -15.73
C LEU A 14 10.64 -6.73 -15.77
N ASN A 15 11.58 -6.16 -16.53
CA ASN A 15 12.87 -6.77 -16.80
C ASN A 15 13.98 -6.14 -15.97
N GLN A 16 14.05 -4.81 -15.89
CA GLN A 16 15.20 -4.15 -15.27
C GLN A 16 15.15 -4.15 -13.73
N LEU A 17 13.96 -4.13 -13.10
CA LEU A 17 13.87 -4.19 -11.62
C LEU A 17 14.38 -5.51 -11.03
N GLN A 18 14.54 -6.55 -11.84
CA GLN A 18 15.08 -7.85 -11.40
C GLN A 18 16.61 -7.87 -11.32
N MET A 19 17.30 -6.77 -11.63
CA MET A 19 18.77 -6.69 -11.65
C MET A 19 19.44 -7.21 -10.39
N ARG A 20 18.89 -6.93 -9.19
CA ARG A 20 19.47 -7.44 -7.94
C ARG A 20 19.56 -8.97 -7.92
N TYR A 21 18.55 -9.65 -8.46
CA TYR A 21 18.56 -11.11 -8.62
C TYR A 21 19.56 -11.53 -9.70
N MET A 22 19.56 -10.86 -10.86
CA MET A 22 20.44 -11.18 -11.99
C MET A 22 21.93 -11.07 -11.66
N PHE A 23 22.32 -10.12 -10.80
CA PHE A 23 23.69 -9.97 -10.33
C PHE A 23 24.01 -10.79 -9.06
N GLY A 24 23.17 -11.78 -8.71
CA GLY A 24 23.38 -12.66 -7.56
C GLY A 24 23.43 -11.91 -6.23
N GLY A 25 22.66 -10.82 -6.10
CA GLY A 25 22.61 -9.99 -4.89
C GLY A 25 23.78 -9.02 -4.72
N LYS A 26 24.74 -8.97 -5.65
CA LYS A 26 25.95 -8.12 -5.56
C LYS A 26 25.68 -6.63 -5.81
N THR A 27 24.54 -6.31 -6.40
CA THR A 27 24.10 -4.92 -6.61
C THR A 27 22.89 -4.59 -5.76
N LYS A 28 22.74 -3.32 -5.39
CA LYS A 28 21.54 -2.76 -4.78
C LYS A 28 20.74 -2.00 -5.83
N LEU A 29 19.42 -1.92 -5.65
CA LEU A 29 18.56 -1.11 -6.50
C LEU A 29 17.63 -0.26 -5.63
N PRO A 30 18.17 0.75 -4.92
CA PRO A 30 17.42 1.60 -3.99
C PRO A 30 16.55 2.59 -4.78
N LEU A 31 15.37 2.15 -5.19
CA LEU A 31 14.46 2.90 -6.05
C LEU A 31 13.06 2.91 -5.43
N THR A 32 12.52 4.10 -5.16
CA THR A 32 11.11 4.26 -4.79
C THR A 32 10.31 4.85 -5.96
N ILE A 33 9.34 4.08 -6.44
CA ILE A 33 8.42 4.50 -7.50
C ILE A 33 7.10 4.93 -6.86
N LEU A 34 6.85 6.23 -6.82
CA LEU A 34 5.64 6.79 -6.24
C LEU A 34 4.56 7.01 -7.31
N GLY A 35 3.38 6.44 -7.08
CA GLY A 35 2.23 6.57 -7.96
C GLY A 35 0.94 6.89 -7.21
N ILE A 36 -0.02 7.48 -7.93
CA ILE A 36 -1.38 7.71 -7.44
C ILE A 36 -2.31 6.64 -8.00
N SER A 37 -3.09 5.97 -7.15
CA SER A 37 -4.03 4.91 -7.52
C SER A 37 -5.48 5.25 -7.15
N GLY A 38 -6.40 4.33 -7.46
CA GLY A 38 -7.75 4.29 -6.92
C GLY A 38 -8.80 5.01 -7.76
N ALA A 39 -10.08 4.82 -7.47
CA ALA A 39 -11.20 5.53 -8.11
C ALA A 39 -11.84 6.54 -7.15
N GLY A 40 -12.94 7.18 -7.56
CA GLY A 40 -13.82 7.97 -6.65
C GLY A 40 -13.90 9.47 -6.92
N VAL A 41 -13.22 9.99 -7.96
CA VAL A 41 -13.25 11.41 -8.34
C VAL A 41 -13.78 11.64 -9.77
N SER A 42 -14.51 10.67 -10.33
CA SER A 42 -15.07 10.74 -11.68
C SER A 42 -14.05 11.01 -12.80
N ALA A 43 -12.85 10.40 -12.72
CA ALA A 43 -11.75 10.65 -13.65
C ALA A 43 -11.58 9.60 -14.77
N ALA A 44 -12.62 8.79 -15.03
CA ALA A 44 -12.69 7.83 -16.14
C ALA A 44 -11.51 6.83 -16.21
N ALA A 45 -11.21 6.31 -17.40
CA ALA A 45 -10.40 5.11 -17.61
C ALA A 45 -8.90 5.26 -17.26
N GLN A 46 -8.31 6.45 -17.37
CA GLN A 46 -6.85 6.65 -17.24
C GLN A 46 -6.42 7.24 -15.88
N HIS A 47 -7.35 7.37 -14.94
CA HIS A 47 -7.09 7.99 -13.63
C HIS A 47 -7.82 7.27 -12.49
N SER A 48 -8.23 6.01 -12.70
CA SER A 48 -9.11 5.30 -11.76
C SER A 48 -8.62 3.90 -11.38
N LYS A 49 -7.53 3.41 -11.96
CA LYS A 49 -7.11 2.02 -11.75
C LYS A 49 -6.46 1.80 -10.38
N SER A 50 -6.62 0.57 -9.90
CA SER A 50 -5.86 0.00 -8.80
C SER A 50 -5.08 -1.21 -9.33
N LEU A 51 -3.89 -0.97 -9.89
CA LEU A 51 -3.07 -1.98 -10.56
C LEU A 51 -2.32 -2.92 -9.59
N TYR A 52 -2.84 -3.13 -8.38
CA TYR A 52 -2.15 -3.86 -7.32
C TYR A 52 -1.82 -5.30 -7.75
N GLY A 53 -2.78 -5.99 -8.37
CA GLY A 53 -2.58 -7.34 -8.88
C GLY A 53 -1.46 -7.45 -9.91
N TRP A 54 -1.34 -6.45 -10.79
CA TRP A 54 -0.27 -6.41 -11.79
C TRP A 54 1.09 -6.27 -11.13
N PHE A 55 1.25 -5.33 -10.19
CA PHE A 55 2.51 -5.17 -9.44
C PHE A 55 2.84 -6.39 -8.56
N MET A 56 1.86 -7.07 -7.97
CA MET A 56 2.08 -8.30 -7.21
C MET A 56 2.62 -9.46 -8.07
N ALA A 57 2.32 -9.45 -9.37
CA ALA A 57 2.85 -10.44 -10.30
C ALA A 57 4.34 -10.22 -10.63
N ILE A 58 4.81 -8.98 -10.56
CA ILE A 58 6.21 -8.60 -10.82
C ILE A 58 7.09 -9.02 -9.64
N LYS A 59 8.19 -9.72 -9.93
CA LYS A 59 9.14 -10.19 -8.91
C LYS A 59 10.26 -9.18 -8.70
N GLY A 60 10.87 -9.21 -7.51
CA GLY A 60 12.01 -8.35 -7.18
C GLY A 60 11.65 -6.93 -6.70
N LEU A 61 10.35 -6.61 -6.57
CA LEU A 61 9.89 -5.36 -5.98
C LEU A 61 9.09 -5.58 -4.70
N LYS A 62 8.99 -4.52 -3.88
CA LYS A 62 8.03 -4.40 -2.77
C LYS A 62 6.85 -3.53 -3.20
N LEU A 63 5.65 -3.82 -2.69
CA LEU A 63 4.44 -3.06 -3.00
C LEU A 63 3.79 -2.54 -1.72
N VAL A 64 3.73 -1.22 -1.59
CA VAL A 64 3.30 -0.49 -0.40
C VAL A 64 2.09 0.37 -0.73
N ILE A 65 1.06 0.30 0.11
CA ILE A 65 -0.24 0.96 -0.08
C ILE A 65 -0.69 1.57 1.27
N PRO A 66 -0.32 2.82 1.58
CA PRO A 66 -0.74 3.47 2.82
C PRO A 66 -2.26 3.74 2.83
N SER A 67 -2.87 3.70 4.01
CA SER A 67 -4.28 4.07 4.21
C SER A 67 -4.49 5.35 5.02
N THR A 68 -3.49 5.83 5.76
CA THR A 68 -3.54 7.06 6.58
C THR A 68 -2.34 7.97 6.30
N ALA A 69 -2.40 9.24 6.74
CA ALA A 69 -1.25 10.14 6.61
C ALA A 69 -0.08 9.70 7.52
N TYR A 70 -0.37 9.08 8.67
CA TYR A 70 0.63 8.45 9.54
C TYR A 70 1.36 7.31 8.80
N ASP A 71 0.60 6.39 8.22
CA ASP A 71 1.15 5.30 7.42
C ASP A 71 1.96 5.83 6.24
N ALA A 72 1.43 6.85 5.54
CA ALA A 72 2.11 7.43 4.39
C ALA A 72 3.49 8.00 4.75
N LYS A 73 3.63 8.75 5.84
CA LYS A 73 4.93 9.28 6.28
C LYS A 73 5.89 8.14 6.64
N GLY A 74 5.48 7.25 7.56
CA GLY A 74 6.38 6.20 8.06
C GLY A 74 6.79 5.17 7.01
N LEU A 75 5.86 4.75 6.16
CA LEU A 75 6.12 3.78 5.10
C LEU A 75 6.93 4.38 3.95
N LEU A 76 6.67 5.63 3.55
CA LEU A 76 7.45 6.27 2.48
C LEU A 76 8.90 6.48 2.91
N LYS A 77 9.12 6.89 4.17
CA LYS A 77 10.48 7.02 4.73
C LYS A 77 11.22 5.69 4.79
N SER A 78 10.50 4.59 5.03
CA SER A 78 11.05 3.23 5.00
C SER A 78 11.32 2.76 3.57
N ALA A 79 10.45 3.09 2.62
CA ALA A 79 10.61 2.79 1.20
C ALA A 79 11.85 3.47 0.59
N ILE A 80 12.08 4.74 0.89
CA ILE A 80 13.24 5.50 0.40
C ILE A 80 14.57 4.91 0.91
N ARG A 81 14.55 4.25 2.08
CA ARG A 81 15.74 3.64 2.70
C ARG A 81 15.93 2.17 2.32
N GLU A 82 15.04 1.61 1.50
CA GLU A 82 15.09 0.22 1.09
C GLU A 82 16.10 0.00 -0.05
N ASP A 83 16.91 -1.05 0.05
CA ASP A 83 17.91 -1.41 -0.98
C ASP A 83 17.30 -2.14 -2.20
N ASN A 84 16.01 -2.48 -2.12
CA ASN A 84 15.20 -3.06 -3.18
C ASN A 84 14.24 -2.03 -3.79
N PRO A 85 13.76 -2.23 -5.02
CA PRO A 85 12.71 -1.43 -5.60
C PRO A 85 11.43 -1.48 -4.74
N VAL A 86 10.84 -0.32 -4.47
CA VAL A 86 9.57 -0.17 -3.78
C VAL A 86 8.59 0.60 -4.65
N VAL A 87 7.46 -0.01 -4.96
CA VAL A 87 6.30 0.68 -5.57
C VAL A 87 5.40 1.17 -4.44
N PHE A 88 5.23 2.48 -4.35
CA PHE A 88 4.43 3.15 -3.34
C PHE A 88 3.19 3.78 -3.97
N LEU A 89 2.01 3.23 -3.70
CA LEU A 89 0.76 3.66 -4.32
C LEU A 89 -0.17 4.34 -3.33
N ALA A 90 -0.27 5.67 -3.42
CA ALA A 90 -1.19 6.46 -2.62
C ALA A 90 -2.56 6.56 -3.31
N HIS A 91 -3.63 6.18 -2.60
CA HIS A 91 -4.98 6.29 -3.16
C HIS A 91 -5.48 7.74 -3.09
N LYS A 92 -5.85 8.33 -4.22
CA LYS A 92 -6.17 9.77 -4.32
C LYS A 92 -7.25 10.28 -3.36
N MET A 93 -8.28 9.48 -3.10
CA MET A 93 -9.36 9.85 -2.18
C MET A 93 -8.87 10.07 -0.73
N LEU A 94 -7.73 9.49 -0.36
CA LEU A 94 -7.16 9.62 0.98
C LEU A 94 -6.46 10.95 1.20
N ALA A 95 -6.11 11.69 0.14
CA ALA A 95 -5.39 12.97 0.25
C ALA A 95 -6.18 14.04 1.02
N ARG A 96 -7.50 13.86 1.19
CA ARG A 96 -8.38 14.77 1.95
C ARG A 96 -8.60 14.32 3.39
N LEU A 97 -8.10 13.14 3.76
CA LEU A 97 -8.23 12.62 5.12
C LEU A 97 -7.03 13.05 5.94
N THR A 98 -7.29 13.42 7.20
CA THR A 98 -6.27 13.79 8.17
C THR A 98 -6.07 12.67 9.17
N SER A 99 -4.86 12.57 9.71
CA SER A 99 -4.55 11.76 10.89
C SER A 99 -3.53 12.51 11.73
N GLN A 100 -3.40 12.13 13.00
CA GLN A 100 -2.27 12.60 13.80
C GLN A 100 -0.97 12.10 13.16
N VAL A 101 -0.05 13.02 12.85
CA VAL A 101 1.26 12.70 12.27
C VAL A 101 2.30 13.38 13.15
N PRO A 102 3.08 12.63 13.93
CA PRO A 102 4.16 13.20 14.73
C PRO A 102 5.15 13.95 13.84
N GLU A 103 5.77 15.03 14.34
CA GLU A 103 6.77 15.79 13.58
C GLU A 103 8.09 15.01 13.49
N GLU A 104 8.45 14.34 14.58
CA GLU A 104 9.66 13.53 14.71
C GLU A 104 9.73 12.43 13.65
N GLU A 105 10.95 11.97 13.39
CA GLU A 105 11.16 10.86 12.50
C GLU A 105 10.68 9.55 13.12
N TYR A 106 9.86 8.83 12.36
CA TYR A 106 9.54 7.44 12.60
C TYR A 106 9.53 6.69 11.28
N LEU A 107 9.72 5.38 11.38
CA LEU A 107 9.72 4.42 10.29
C LEU A 107 8.68 3.35 10.60
N ILE A 108 7.95 2.91 9.58
CA ILE A 108 7.05 1.77 9.66
C ILE A 108 7.68 0.63 8.86
N PRO A 109 7.98 -0.53 9.48
CA PRO A 109 8.55 -1.66 8.76
C PRO A 109 7.70 -2.07 7.55
N LEU A 110 8.33 -2.21 6.39
CA LEU A 110 7.66 -2.75 5.21
C LEU A 110 7.33 -4.23 5.44
N GLY A 111 6.15 -4.67 4.99
CA GLY A 111 5.69 -6.05 5.20
C GLY A 111 5.06 -6.29 6.58
N LYS A 112 4.69 -5.23 7.31
CA LYS A 112 3.94 -5.32 8.57
C LYS A 112 2.55 -4.74 8.44
N ALA A 113 1.54 -5.56 8.74
CA ALA A 113 0.16 -5.12 8.80
C ALA A 113 -0.13 -4.27 10.04
N ASP A 114 -1.28 -3.62 10.07
CA ASP A 114 -1.81 -2.87 11.19
C ASP A 114 -3.25 -3.31 11.48
N ILE A 115 -3.52 -3.72 12.71
CA ILE A 115 -4.88 -4.05 13.16
C ILE A 115 -5.54 -2.72 13.51
N LYS A 116 -6.34 -2.19 12.57
CA LYS A 116 -7.02 -0.90 12.71
C LYS A 116 -8.17 -0.94 13.70
N ARG A 117 -8.72 -2.14 13.93
CA ARG A 117 -9.79 -2.43 14.88
C ARG A 117 -9.75 -3.90 15.24
N GLU A 118 -9.72 -4.23 16.52
CA GLU A 118 -9.89 -5.61 17.00
C GLU A 118 -11.35 -6.07 16.89
N GLY A 119 -11.55 -7.35 16.68
CA GLY A 119 -12.87 -7.98 16.66
C GLY A 119 -12.78 -9.50 16.72
N SER A 120 -13.91 -10.17 16.85
CA SER A 120 -13.96 -11.61 17.17
C SER A 120 -14.75 -12.46 16.19
N ASP A 121 -15.69 -11.87 15.43
CA ASP A 121 -16.66 -12.66 14.67
C ASP A 121 -16.23 -12.81 13.22
N VAL A 122 -15.65 -11.75 12.64
CA VAL A 122 -15.18 -11.72 11.25
C VAL A 122 -13.96 -10.81 11.12
N THR A 123 -12.94 -11.27 10.40
CA THR A 123 -11.80 -10.45 9.99
C THR A 123 -11.99 -9.91 8.58
N VAL A 124 -11.83 -8.60 8.42
CA VAL A 124 -11.86 -7.89 7.13
C VAL A 124 -10.47 -7.34 6.83
N VAL A 125 -9.82 -7.90 5.82
CA VAL A 125 -8.57 -7.37 5.28
C VAL A 125 -8.90 -6.32 4.23
N ALA A 126 -8.48 -5.08 4.46
CA ALA A 126 -8.80 -3.96 3.58
C ALA A 126 -7.56 -3.10 3.30
N THR A 127 -7.49 -2.51 2.11
CA THR A 127 -6.35 -1.66 1.70
C THR A 127 -6.82 -0.25 1.35
N ALA A 128 -5.98 0.74 1.60
CA ALA A 128 -6.20 2.14 1.19
C ALA A 128 -7.60 2.65 1.60
N LEU A 129 -8.39 3.20 0.66
CA LEU A 129 -9.74 3.70 0.92
C LEU A 129 -10.68 2.65 1.51
N MET A 130 -10.47 1.36 1.21
CA MET A 130 -11.34 0.31 1.75
C MET A 130 -11.16 0.12 3.25
N VAL A 131 -10.03 0.50 3.84
CA VAL A 131 -9.83 0.48 5.30
C VAL A 131 -10.89 1.35 5.98
N HIS A 132 -11.05 2.58 5.51
CA HIS A 132 -12.03 3.52 6.06
C HIS A 132 -13.47 3.06 5.85
N ARG A 133 -13.76 2.43 4.70
CA ARG A 133 -15.08 1.84 4.44
C ARG A 133 -15.36 0.63 5.35
N ALA A 134 -14.36 -0.21 5.58
CA ALA A 134 -14.45 -1.35 6.48
C ALA A 134 -14.67 -0.90 7.92
N LEU A 135 -13.93 0.10 8.40
CA LEU A 135 -14.13 0.70 9.73
C LEU A 135 -15.54 1.29 9.90
N ALA A 136 -16.05 2.00 8.90
CA ALA A 136 -17.42 2.54 8.93
C ALA A 136 -18.48 1.43 8.95
N ALA A 137 -18.28 0.33 8.20
CA ALA A 137 -19.17 -0.82 8.21
C ALA A 137 -19.12 -1.56 9.56
N ALA A 138 -17.92 -1.74 10.10
CA ALA A 138 -17.66 -2.36 11.40
C ALA A 138 -18.37 -1.60 12.54
N ALA A 139 -18.33 -0.27 12.52
CA ALA A 139 -19.06 0.57 13.48
C ALA A 139 -20.59 0.39 13.41
N LYS A 140 -21.16 0.25 12.20
CA LYS A 140 -22.59 0.00 12.02
C LYS A 140 -23.01 -1.40 12.47
N LEU A 141 -22.16 -2.40 12.21
CA LEU A 141 -22.44 -3.80 12.55
C LEU A 141 -22.25 -4.08 14.04
N GLN A 142 -21.37 -3.32 14.72
CA GLN A 142 -21.26 -3.35 16.18
C GLN A 142 -22.60 -3.05 16.87
N GLN A 143 -23.42 -2.15 16.31
CA GLN A 143 -24.75 -1.82 16.84
C GLN A 143 -25.73 -3.01 16.77
N LYS A 144 -25.41 -4.02 15.96
CA LYS A 144 -26.16 -5.28 15.84
C LYS A 144 -25.48 -6.43 16.60
N GLY A 145 -24.48 -6.12 17.44
CA GLY A 145 -23.71 -7.11 18.19
C GLY A 145 -22.68 -7.90 17.38
N ILE A 146 -22.34 -7.44 16.16
CA ILE A 146 -21.35 -8.12 15.30
C ILE A 146 -19.99 -7.41 15.42
N SER A 147 -19.01 -8.16 15.92
CA SER A 147 -17.64 -7.73 16.18
C SER A 147 -16.73 -8.02 14.98
N ILE A 148 -16.29 -6.97 14.29
CA ILE A 148 -15.45 -7.07 13.09
C ILE A 148 -14.05 -6.57 13.38
N GLU A 149 -13.08 -7.42 13.12
CA GLU A 149 -11.68 -7.06 13.06
C GLU A 149 -11.38 -6.44 11.68
N VAL A 150 -10.61 -5.35 11.65
CA VAL A 150 -10.18 -4.70 10.41
C VAL A 150 -8.67 -4.66 10.37
N ILE A 151 -8.09 -5.37 9.41
CA ILE A 151 -6.63 -5.42 9.20
C ILE A 151 -6.29 -4.64 7.94
N ASP A 152 -5.36 -3.70 8.06
CA ASP A 152 -4.72 -3.05 6.93
C ASP A 152 -3.35 -3.69 6.68
N PRO A 153 -3.14 -4.40 5.57
CA PRO A 153 -1.85 -5.01 5.27
C PRO A 153 -0.71 -3.99 5.18
N ARG A 154 -0.99 -2.75 4.76
CA ARG A 154 -0.03 -1.67 4.40
C ARG A 154 0.96 -2.02 3.28
N THR A 155 1.42 -3.25 3.22
CA THR A 155 2.32 -3.82 2.22
C THR A 155 1.69 -5.09 1.68
N LEU A 156 1.60 -5.20 0.35
CA LEU A 156 1.10 -6.41 -0.32
C LEU A 156 2.23 -7.32 -0.78
N VAL A 157 3.42 -6.78 -0.99
CA VAL A 157 4.62 -7.55 -1.32
C VAL A 157 5.80 -7.06 -0.46
N PRO A 158 6.31 -7.88 0.48
CA PRO A 158 5.70 -9.11 0.99
C PRO A 158 4.43 -8.80 1.82
N LEU A 159 3.43 -9.68 1.74
CA LEU A 159 2.27 -9.66 2.63
C LEU A 159 2.67 -10.16 4.02
N ASP A 160 2.17 -9.50 5.08
CA ASP A 160 2.29 -10.01 6.45
C ASP A 160 1.35 -11.21 6.62
N LYS A 161 1.92 -12.42 6.71
CA LYS A 161 1.15 -13.67 6.83
C LYS A 161 0.89 -14.08 8.28
N GLN A 162 1.50 -13.40 9.23
CA GLN A 162 1.38 -13.70 10.66
C GLN A 162 0.32 -12.86 11.35
N ALA A 163 -0.08 -11.75 10.71
CA ALA A 163 -1.13 -10.86 11.17
C ALA A 163 -2.52 -11.45 10.94
#